data_AF-A0A3A1X308-F1
#
_entry.id   AF-A0A3A1X308-F1
#
_cell.length_a   1.000
_cell.length_b   1.000
_cell.length_c   1.000
_cell.angle_alpha   90.00
_cell.angle_beta   90.00
_cell.angle_gamma   90.00
#
_symmetry.space_group_name_H-M   'P 1'
#
loop_
_entity.id
_entity.type
_entity.pdbx_description
1 polymer ?
#
loop_
_entity_poly.entity_id
_entity_poly.type
_entity_poly.pdbx_seq_one_letter_code
_entity_poly.pdbx_strand_id
1 'polypeptide(L)'
;YRLVLRAGILVSVIGVVFGMYVSEMPSVWGLVVLSLWLGISYAGVANIMLNGLGIVLSPKDNPGYLPGMNAGAFNLGAGLSFAILYAVMTNFAQNAGATTGYVASMIAGIVLLALAFACSFLIPKPEDCE
;
A
#
# COMPACT_ATOMS: atom_id res chain seq x y z
N TYR A 1 -7.88 15.81 2.59
CA TYR A 1 -7.46 14.42 2.88
C TYR A 1 -7.59 13.47 1.68
N ARG A 2 -8.76 13.34 1.02
CA ARG A 2 -8.99 12.38 -0.08
C ARG A 2 -8.01 12.52 -1.25
N LEU A 3 -7.76 13.76 -1.69
CA LEU A 3 -6.78 14.03 -2.75
C LEU A 3 -5.38 13.54 -2.36
N VAL A 4 -4.93 13.85 -1.15
CA VAL A 4 -3.61 13.50 -0.62
C VAL A 4 -3.46 11.98 -0.49
N LEU A 5 -4.47 11.30 0.07
CA LEU A 5 -4.50 9.83 0.19
C LEU A 5 -4.41 9.16 -1.20
N ARG A 6 -5.26 9.59 -2.12
CA ARG A 6 -5.32 9.04 -3.48
C ARG A 6 -4.05 9.31 -4.27
N ALA A 7 -3.49 10.51 -4.16
CA ALA A 7 -2.22 10.85 -4.76
C ALA A 7 -1.09 9.97 -4.19
N GLY A 8 -1.03 9.78 -2.87
CA GLY A 8 -0.07 8.88 -2.23
C GLY A 8 -0.17 7.44 -2.76
N ILE A 9 -1.38 6.92 -2.92
CA ILE A 9 -1.61 5.58 -3.50
C ILE A 9 -1.16 5.53 -4.97
N LEU A 10 -1.55 6.49 -5.81
CA LEU A 10 -1.16 6.53 -7.23
C LEU A 10 0.35 6.66 -7.41
N VAL A 11 1.01 7.53 -6.63
CA VAL A 11 2.47 7.68 -6.65
C VAL A 11 3.16 6.39 -6.18
N SER A 12 2.54 5.64 -5.26
CA SER A 12 3.05 4.33 -4.83
C SER A 12 2.92 3.28 -5.94
N VAL A 13 1.81 3.28 -6.70
CA VAL A 13 1.66 2.41 -7.88
C VAL A 13 2.77 2.66 -8.89
N ILE A 14 3.07 3.93 -9.19
CA ILE A 14 4.19 4.29 -10.08
C ILE A 14 5.53 3.81 -9.51
N GLY A 15 5.73 3.93 -8.18
CA GLY A 15 6.91 3.39 -7.50
C GLY A 15 7.04 1.87 -7.66
N VAL A 16 5.94 1.11 -7.56
CA VAL A 16 5.96 -0.35 -7.78
C VAL A 16 6.25 -0.69 -9.24
N VAL A 17 5.72 0.06 -10.20
CA VAL A 17 6.09 -0.10 -11.63
C VAL A 17 7.58 0.16 -11.85
N PHE A 18 8.15 1.18 -11.21
CA PHE A 18 9.60 1.39 -11.20
C PHE A 18 10.35 0.22 -10.56
N GLY A 19 9.80 -0.38 -9.51
CA GLY A 19 10.35 -1.59 -8.90
C GLY A 19 10.45 -2.78 -9.87
N MET A 20 9.52 -2.91 -10.82
CA MET A 20 9.60 -3.95 -11.85
C MET A 20 10.83 -3.73 -12.74
N TYR A 21 11.08 -2.49 -13.16
CA TYR A 21 12.30 -2.13 -13.88
C TYR A 21 13.57 -2.43 -13.06
N VAL A 22 13.58 -2.08 -11.77
CA VAL A 22 14.71 -2.39 -10.86
C VAL A 22 14.92 -3.90 -10.73
N SER A 23 13.88 -4.72 -10.86
CA SER A 23 13.99 -6.18 -10.79
C SER A 23 14.70 -6.78 -12.01
N GLU A 24 14.58 -6.13 -13.18
CA GLU A 24 15.30 -6.53 -14.40
C GLU A 24 16.73 -5.98 -14.45
N MET A 25 16.93 -4.77 -13.93
CA MET A 25 18.24 -4.10 -13.88
C MET A 25 18.62 -3.75 -12.42
N PRO A 26 18.96 -4.75 -11.59
CA PRO A 26 19.20 -4.53 -10.18
C PRO A 26 20.46 -3.68 -9.95
N SER A 27 20.28 -2.60 -9.18
CA SER A 27 21.38 -1.75 -8.73
C SER A 27 21.11 -1.25 -7.31
N VAL A 28 22.17 -1.03 -6.53
CA VAL A 28 22.05 -0.52 -5.15
C VAL A 28 21.29 0.79 -5.13
N TRP A 29 21.62 1.73 -6.02
CA TRP A 29 20.94 3.01 -6.12
C TRP A 29 19.48 2.88 -6.56
N GLY A 30 19.15 1.96 -7.47
CA GLY A 30 17.76 1.68 -7.85
C GLY A 30 16.92 1.23 -6.66
N LEU A 31 17.45 0.34 -5.83
CA LEU A 31 16.79 -0.14 -4.61
C LEU A 31 16.63 0.97 -3.56
N VAL A 32 17.64 1.84 -3.40
CA VAL A 32 17.55 3.01 -2.50
C VAL A 32 16.46 3.97 -2.95
N VAL A 33 16.45 4.34 -4.24
CA VAL A 33 15.42 5.22 -4.80
C VAL A 33 14.03 4.61 -4.64
N LEU A 34 13.88 3.33 -4.96
CA LEU A 34 12.62 2.60 -4.78
C LEU A 34 12.15 2.63 -3.32
N SER A 35 13.05 2.36 -2.37
CA SER A 35 12.74 2.35 -0.94
C SER A 35 12.33 3.73 -0.44
N LEU A 36 13.06 4.78 -0.80
CA LEU A 36 12.73 6.16 -0.44
C LEU A 36 11.40 6.60 -1.06
N TRP A 37 11.18 6.26 -2.33
CA TRP A 37 9.94 6.59 -3.04
C TRP A 37 8.74 5.98 -2.32
N LEU A 38 8.73 4.66 -2.13
CA LEU A 38 7.62 3.98 -1.47
C LEU A 38 7.50 4.38 0.01
N GLY A 39 8.62 4.66 0.68
CA GLY A 39 8.64 5.21 2.02
C GLY A 39 7.91 6.55 2.11
N ILE A 40 8.14 7.46 1.16
CA ILE A 40 7.45 8.75 1.13
C ILE A 40 5.99 8.58 0.70
N SER A 41 5.74 7.93 -0.43
CA SER A 41 4.40 7.91 -1.03
C SER A 41 3.39 7.06 -0.27
N TYR A 42 3.80 5.88 0.19
CA TYR A 42 2.93 4.98 0.93
C TYR A 42 3.01 5.25 2.42
N ALA A 43 4.19 5.05 3.03
CA ALA A 43 4.30 5.14 4.49
C ALA A 43 4.16 6.58 4.99
N GLY A 44 4.73 7.55 4.30
CA GLY A 44 4.70 8.96 4.68
C GLY A 44 3.40 9.69 4.31
N VAL A 45 2.77 9.36 3.19
CA VAL A 45 1.56 10.06 2.74
C VAL A 45 0.31 9.22 2.96
N ALA A 46 0.14 8.10 2.27
CA ALA A 46 -1.10 7.32 2.33
C ALA A 46 -1.39 6.81 3.74
N ASN A 47 -0.39 6.19 4.40
CA ASN A 47 -0.56 5.58 5.72
C ASN A 47 -0.79 6.63 6.81
N ILE A 48 -0.05 7.75 6.81
CA ILE A 48 -0.28 8.84 7.77
C ILE A 48 -1.69 9.40 7.62
N MET A 49 -2.15 9.61 6.39
CA MET A 49 -3.52 10.10 6.15
C MET A 49 -4.58 9.14 6.67
N LEU A 50 -4.43 7.83 6.47
CA LEU A 50 -5.35 6.82 7.00
C LEU A 50 -5.37 6.81 8.53
N ASN A 51 -4.20 6.87 9.17
CA ASN A 51 -4.11 6.95 10.63
C ASN A 51 -4.75 8.24 11.17
N GLY A 52 -4.52 9.38 10.51
CA GLY A 52 -5.17 10.64 10.87
C GLY A 52 -6.68 10.60 10.73
N LEU A 53 -7.22 9.94 9.69
CA LEU A 53 -8.65 9.76 9.51
C LEU A 53 -9.26 8.87 10.58
N GLY A 54 -8.55 7.84 11.05
CA GLY A 54 -8.98 7.03 12.18
C GLY A 54 -9.26 7.89 13.40
N ILE A 55 -8.38 8.85 13.70
CA ILE A 55 -8.56 9.77 14.83
C ILE A 55 -9.72 10.74 14.57
N VAL A 56 -9.73 11.40 13.41
CA VAL A 56 -10.71 12.47 13.09
C VAL A 56 -12.13 11.95 12.97
N LEU A 57 -12.33 10.73 12.47
CA LEU A 57 -13.65 10.13 12.32
C LEU A 57 -14.11 9.39 13.58
N SER A 58 -13.26 9.29 14.62
CA SER A 58 -13.65 8.57 15.83
C SER A 58 -14.72 9.34 16.62
N PRO A 59 -15.67 8.63 17.25
CA PRO A 59 -16.61 9.22 18.18
C PRO A 59 -15.89 9.95 19.33
N LYS A 60 -16.41 11.10 19.75
CA LYS A 60 -15.80 11.93 20.82
C LYS A 60 -15.76 11.21 22.17
N ASP A 61 -16.71 10.33 22.40
CA ASP A 61 -16.88 9.47 23.56
C ASP A 61 -15.94 8.26 23.56
N ASN A 62 -15.41 7.84 22.40
CA ASN A 62 -14.41 6.78 22.33
C ASN A 62 -13.41 7.00 21.18
N PRO A 63 -12.40 7.88 21.37
CA PRO A 63 -11.45 8.24 20.32
C PRO A 63 -10.52 7.08 19.90
N GLY A 64 -10.51 5.97 20.64
CA GLY A 64 -9.64 4.82 20.38
C GLY A 64 -10.22 3.77 19.42
N TYR A 65 -11.53 3.79 19.15
CA TYR A 65 -12.18 2.72 18.39
C TYR A 65 -11.72 2.62 16.93
N LEU A 66 -11.79 3.71 16.16
CA LEU A 66 -11.38 3.63 14.76
C LEU A 66 -9.86 3.50 14.59
N PRO A 67 -8.99 4.16 15.39
CA PRO A 67 -7.54 3.90 15.35
C PRO A 67 -7.20 2.45 15.67
N GLY A 68 -7.85 1.86 16.67
CA GLY A 68 -7.67 0.45 17.02
C GLY A 68 -8.08 -0.50 15.89
N MET A 69 -9.23 -0.25 15.26
CA MET A 69 -9.66 -1.01 14.08
C MET A 69 -8.74 -0.81 12.88
N ASN A 70 -8.26 0.41 12.63
CA ASN A 70 -7.30 0.71 11.57
C ASN A 70 -5.98 -0.04 11.79
N ALA A 71 -5.45 -0.05 13.03
CA ALA A 71 -4.26 -0.81 13.38
C ALA A 71 -4.45 -2.32 13.22
N GLY A 72 -5.61 -2.85 13.62
CA GLY A 72 -5.97 -4.25 13.40
C GLY A 72 -6.03 -4.62 11.91
N ALA A 73 -6.71 -3.80 11.10
CA ALA A 73 -6.81 -3.98 9.66
C ALA A 73 -5.44 -3.88 8.96
N PHE A 74 -4.58 -2.95 9.39
CA PHE A 74 -3.21 -2.81 8.87
C PHE A 74 -2.37 -4.06 9.13
N ASN A 75 -2.37 -4.58 10.36
CA ASN A 75 -1.61 -5.78 10.70
C ASN A 75 -2.12 -7.02 9.95
N LEU A 76 -3.44 -7.17 9.82
CA LEU A 76 -4.05 -8.23 9.02
C LEU A 76 -3.67 -8.10 7.55
N GLY A 77 -3.78 -6.90 6.98
CA GLY A 77 -3.41 -6.61 5.60
C GLY A 77 -1.93 -6.90 5.32
N ALA A 78 -1.03 -6.49 6.23
CA ALA A 78 0.39 -6.78 6.13
C ALA A 78 0.66 -8.29 6.13
N GLY A 79 0.11 -9.04 7.09
CA GLY A 79 0.26 -10.49 7.14
C GLY A 79 -0.28 -11.20 5.91
N LEU A 80 -1.48 -10.86 5.46
CA LEU A 80 -2.10 -11.44 4.28
C LEU A 80 -1.34 -11.10 2.99
N SER A 81 -0.86 -9.86 2.87
CA SER A 81 -0.09 -9.42 1.71
C SER A 81 1.20 -10.22 1.56
N PHE A 82 1.92 -10.51 2.65
CA PHE A 82 3.11 -11.35 2.59
C PHE A 82 2.80 -12.75 2.07
N ALA A 83 1.72 -13.38 2.56
CA ALA A 83 1.32 -14.70 2.10
C ALA A 83 0.97 -14.72 0.60
N ILE A 84 0.15 -13.77 0.14
CA ILE A 84 -0.29 -13.68 -1.26
C ILE A 84 0.90 -13.39 -2.17
N LEU A 85 1.68 -12.34 -1.87
CA LEU A 85 2.78 -11.91 -2.74
C LEU A 85 3.89 -12.97 -2.81
N TYR A 86 4.18 -13.66 -1.71
CA TYR A 86 5.16 -14.74 -1.68
C TYR A 86 4.68 -15.97 -2.45
N ALA A 87 3.39 -16.33 -2.34
CA ALA A 87 2.81 -17.42 -3.11
C ALA A 87 2.88 -17.13 -4.62
N VAL A 88 2.55 -15.90 -5.05
CA VAL A 88 2.68 -15.48 -6.46
C VAL A 88 4.14 -15.51 -6.88
N MET A 89 5.05 -14.91 -6.12
CA MET A 89 6.47 -14.90 -6.44
C MET A 89 7.01 -16.31 -6.67
N THR A 90 6.72 -17.23 -5.74
CA THR A 90 7.24 -18.60 -5.77
C THR A 90 6.73 -19.38 -6.96
N ASN A 91 5.41 -19.30 -7.26
CA ASN A 91 4.82 -20.00 -8.40
C ASN A 91 5.42 -19.55 -9.74
N PHE A 92 5.61 -18.25 -9.93
CA PHE A 92 6.16 -17.72 -11.18
C PHE A 92 7.69 -17.90 -11.26
N ALA A 93 8.40 -17.80 -10.13
CA ALA A 93 9.84 -18.01 -10.08
C ALA A 93 10.25 -19.44 -10.47
N GLN A 94 9.46 -20.44 -10.06
CA GLN A 94 9.71 -21.85 -10.37
C GLN A 94 9.65 -22.16 -11.88
N ASN A 95 8.84 -21.43 -12.64
CA ASN A 95 8.60 -21.71 -14.06
C ASN A 95 9.39 -20.80 -15.01
N ALA A 96 9.70 -19.57 -14.60
CA ALA A 96 10.24 -18.54 -15.47
C ALA A 96 11.41 -17.73 -14.87
N GLY A 97 11.98 -18.20 -13.76
CA GLY A 97 13.14 -17.59 -13.10
C GLY A 97 12.80 -16.49 -12.08
N ALA A 98 13.77 -16.16 -11.23
CA ALA A 98 13.60 -15.27 -10.07
C ALA A 98 13.09 -13.87 -10.44
N THR A 99 13.64 -13.25 -11.50
CA THR A 99 13.20 -11.92 -11.97
C THR A 99 11.71 -11.91 -12.31
N THR A 100 11.23 -12.92 -13.03
CA THR A 100 9.80 -13.06 -13.38
C THR A 100 8.94 -13.23 -12.12
N GLY A 101 9.42 -13.95 -11.10
CA GLY A 101 8.76 -14.05 -9.81
C GLY A 101 8.61 -12.70 -9.11
N TYR A 102 9.67 -11.90 -9.06
CA TYR A 102 9.62 -10.55 -8.49
C TYR A 102 8.63 -9.66 -9.23
N VAL A 103 8.70 -9.62 -10.57
CA VAL A 103 7.78 -8.84 -11.41
C VAL A 103 6.33 -9.30 -11.19
N ALA A 104 6.06 -10.61 -11.17
CA ALA A 104 4.72 -11.15 -10.94
C ALA A 104 4.15 -10.75 -9.56
N SER A 105 4.97 -10.82 -8.51
CA SER A 105 4.56 -10.35 -7.18
C SER A 105 4.31 -8.84 -7.14
N MET A 106 5.11 -8.03 -7.84
CA MET A 106 4.86 -6.60 -7.94
C MET A 106 3.54 -6.29 -8.67
N ILE A 107 3.20 -7.04 -9.72
CA ILE A 107 1.89 -6.93 -10.39
C ILE A 107 0.76 -7.27 -9.42
N ALA A 108 0.88 -8.34 -8.62
CA ALA A 108 -0.10 -8.65 -7.58
C ALA A 108 -0.22 -7.51 -6.54
N GLY A 109 0.90 -6.88 -6.17
CA GLY A 109 0.92 -5.68 -5.33
C GLY A 109 0.16 -4.50 -5.96
N ILE A 110 0.30 -4.27 -7.27
CA ILE A 110 -0.45 -3.25 -8.00
C ILE A 110 -1.95 -3.53 -7.95
N VAL A 111 -2.37 -4.80 -8.09
CA VAL A 111 -3.79 -5.18 -7.96
C VAL A 111 -4.31 -4.83 -6.56
N LEU A 112 -3.55 -5.13 -5.50
CA LEU A 112 -3.92 -4.76 -4.13
C LEU A 112 -4.00 -3.24 -3.94
N LEU A 113 -3.06 -2.47 -4.51
CA LEU A 113 -3.09 -1.01 -4.48
C LEU A 113 -4.29 -0.44 -5.26
N ALA A 114 -4.67 -1.06 -6.38
CA ALA A 114 -5.85 -0.66 -7.15
C ALA A 114 -7.15 -0.91 -6.35
N LEU A 115 -7.25 -2.05 -5.65
CA LEU A 115 -8.35 -2.32 -4.73
C LEU A 115 -8.38 -1.31 -3.59
N ALA A 116 -7.23 -0.99 -2.99
CA ALA A 116 -7.14 0.05 -1.96
C ALA A 116 -7.58 1.43 -2.50
N PHE A 117 -7.18 1.77 -3.73
CA PHE A 117 -7.62 3.00 -4.40
C PHE A 117 -9.13 3.03 -4.59
N ALA A 118 -9.75 1.92 -5.04
CA ALA A 118 -11.20 1.80 -5.17
C ALA A 118 -11.90 1.95 -3.81
N CYS A 119 -11.40 1.28 -2.76
CA CYS A 119 -11.92 1.42 -1.39
C CYS A 119 -11.81 2.87 -0.85
N SER A 120 -10.85 3.66 -1.32
CA SER A 120 -10.72 5.08 -0.92
C SER A 120 -11.92 5.96 -1.34
N PHE A 121 -12.77 5.48 -2.25
CA PHE A 121 -14.03 6.16 -2.61
C PHE A 121 -15.17 5.89 -1.64
N LEU A 122 -15.06 4.81 -0.84
CA LEU A 122 -16.04 4.45 0.18
C LEU A 122 -15.83 5.21 1.50
N ILE A 123 -14.70 5.93 1.66
CA ILE A 123 -14.40 6.66 2.90
C ILE A 123 -15.33 7.90 3.00
N PRO A 124 -16.20 7.97 4.02
CA PRO A 124 -17.15 9.07 4.21
C PRO A 124 -16.45 10.39 4.52
N LYS A 125 -17.16 11.52 4.32
CA LYS A 125 -16.64 12.84 4.65
C LYS A 125 -16.78 13.09 6.15
N PRO A 126 -15.79 13.73 6.80
CA PRO A 126 -15.94 14.16 8.18
C PRO A 126 -17.12 15.12 8.40
N GLU A 127 -17.45 15.95 7.40
CA GLU A 127 -18.57 16.91 7.44
C GLU A 127 -19.95 16.25 7.35
N ASP A 128 -20.04 14.99 6.93
CA ASP A 128 -21.30 14.24 6.86
C ASP A 128 -21.54 13.40 8.15
N CYS A 129 -20.68 13.55 9.16
CA CYS A 129 -20.72 12.79 10.42
C CYS A 129 -21.15 13.64 11.63
N GLU A 130 -21.67 14.86 11.40
CA GLU A 130 -22.36 15.67 12.42
C GLU A 130 -23.87 15.40 12.47
#